data_AF-A0A3D3B2U8-F1
#
_entry.id   AF-A0A3D3B2U8-F1
#
_cell.length_a   1.000
_cell.length_b   1.000
_cell.length_c   1.000
_cell.angle_alpha   90.00
_cell.angle_beta   90.00
_cell.angle_gamma   90.00
#
_symmetry.space_group_name_H-M   'P 1'
#
loop_
_entity.id
_entity.type
_entity.pdbx_description
1 polymer ?
#
loop_
_entity_poly.entity_id
_entity_poly.type
_entity_poly.pdbx_seq_one_letter_code
_entity_poly.pdbx_strand_id
1 'polypeptide(L)' 'VADLDFYREVVAFAKKHELIVLSDLAYAEIYFGTEPPPSILEVPGAMDIAVEFTTLSKTYAMPGWRVGF' A
#
# COMPACT_ATOMS: atom_id res chain seq x y z
N VAL A 1 10.41 0.87 7.96
CA VAL A 1 9.01 0.71 7.53
C VAL A 1 8.57 2.06 6.99
N ALA A 2 7.82 2.10 5.90
CA ALA A 2 7.18 3.35 5.45
C ALA A 2 6.05 3.66 6.44
N ASP A 3 6.14 4.78 7.14
CA ASP A 3 5.13 5.23 8.10
C ASP A 3 4.12 6.17 7.42
N LEU A 4 3.13 6.60 8.19
CA LEU A 4 2.07 7.46 7.66
C LEU A 4 2.62 8.81 7.19
N ASP A 5 3.65 9.35 7.84
CA ASP A 5 4.24 10.65 7.50
C ASP A 5 5.04 10.56 6.19
N PHE A 6 5.77 9.47 5.97
CA PHE A 6 6.35 9.17 4.67
C PHE A 6 5.30 9.14 3.56
N TYR A 7 4.15 8.47 3.78
CA TYR A 7 3.07 8.45 2.79
C TYR A 7 2.47 9.85 2.55
N ARG A 8 2.37 10.71 3.57
CA ARG A 8 1.92 12.11 3.37
C ARG A 8 2.85 12.86 2.41
N GLU A 9 4.17 12.69 2.56
CA GLU A 9 5.15 13.31 1.67
C GLU A 9 5.04 12.77 0.24
N VAL A 10 4.87 11.45 0.08
CA VAL A 10 4.67 10.81 -1.22
C VAL A 10 3.42 11.34 -1.92
N VAL A 11 2.29 11.42 -1.22
CA VAL A 11 1.02 11.94 -1.78
C VAL A 11 1.17 13.41 -2.17
N ALA A 12 1.80 14.23 -1.32
CA ALA A 12 2.05 15.64 -1.62
C ALA A 12 2.94 15.82 -2.86
N PHE A 13 4.00 15.02 -2.97
CA PHE A 13 4.89 15.01 -4.11
C PHE A 13 4.17 14.57 -5.39
N ALA A 14 3.43 13.46 -5.34
CA ALA A 14 2.72 12.93 -6.49
C ALA A 14 1.65 13.92 -7.00
N LYS A 15 0.89 14.55 -6.10
CA LYS A 15 -0.08 15.59 -6.47
C LYS A 15 0.57 16.81 -7.11
N LYS A 16 1.72 17.26 -6.59
CA LYS A 16 2.47 18.40 -7.16
C LYS A 16 2.96 18.13 -8.58
N HIS A 17 3.26 16.88 -8.91
CA HIS A 17 3.87 16.48 -10.17
C HIS A 17 2.92 15.71 -11.11
N GLU A 18 1.62 15.67 -10.78
CA GLU A 18 0.59 14.97 -11.57
C GLU A 18 0.93 13.49 -11.81
N LEU A 19 1.46 12.84 -10.77
CA LEU A 19 1.86 11.42 -10.82
C LEU A 19 0.79 10.53 -10.19
N ILE A 20 0.70 9.31 -10.73
CA ILE A 20 -0.08 8.22 -10.13
C ILE A 20 0.86 7.37 -9.27
N VAL A 21 0.38 6.97 -8.09
CA VAL A 21 1.11 6.08 -7.18
C VAL A 21 0.50 4.69 -7.24
N LEU A 22 1.35 3.69 -7.48
CA LEU A 22 0.97 2.28 -7.45
C LEU A 22 1.60 1.65 -6.19
N SER A 23 0.76 1.27 -5.24
CA SER A 23 1.16 0.73 -3.93
C SER A 23 0.97 -0.79 -3.91
N ASP A 24 2.07 -1.54 -3.79
CA ASP A 24 2.05 -3.00 -3.67
C ASP A 24 2.05 -3.41 -2.18
N LEU A 25 0.92 -3.93 -1.71
CA LEU A 25 0.72 -4.40 -0.34
C LEU A 25 0.72 -5.94 -0.21
N ALA A 26 1.44 -6.67 -1.08
CA ALA A 26 1.53 -8.12 -1.03
C ALA A 26 1.97 -8.73 0.32
N TYR A 27 2.68 -7.96 1.16
CA TYR A 27 3.20 -8.41 2.47
C TYR A 27 2.59 -7.67 3.66
N ALA A 28 1.54 -6.87 3.47
CA ALA A 28 1.00 -6.02 4.53
C ALA A 28 0.50 -6.79 5.76
N GLU A 29 0.09 -8.05 5.59
CA GLU A 29 -0.34 -8.92 6.69
C GLU A 29 0.80 -9.77 7.29
N ILE A 30 2.02 -9.66 6.77
CA ILE A 30 3.20 -10.36 7.28
C ILE A 30 4.17 -9.34 7.87
N TYR A 31 4.00 -9.08 9.16
CA TYR A 31 4.84 -8.16 9.94
C TYR A 31 5.09 -8.71 11.35
N PHE A 32 6.08 -8.14 12.02
CA PHE A 32 6.40 -8.49 13.41
C PHE A 32 5.85 -7.42 14.36
N GLY A 33 5.25 -7.84 15.47
CA GLY A 33 4.65 -6.95 16.47
C GLY A 33 3.13 -6.91 16.40
N THR A 34 2.53 -5.87 16.99
CA THR A 34 1.07 -5.70 17.07
C THR A 34 0.53 -4.61 16.15
N GLU A 35 1.41 -3.76 15.62
CA GLU A 35 1.01 -2.64 14.77
C GLU A 35 1.19 -3.02 13.30
N PRO A 36 0.10 -3.04 12.51
CA PRO A 36 0.18 -3.32 11.09
C PRO A 36 0.90 -2.20 10.34
N PRO A 37 1.59 -2.51 9.23
CA PRO A 37 2.11 -1.47 8.34
C PRO A 37 0.94 -0.63 7.78
N PRO A 38 1.10 0.69 7.68
CA PRO A 38 0.03 1.57 7.21
C PRO A 38 -0.21 1.38 5.70
N SER A 39 -1.44 1.62 5.27
CA SER A 39 -1.83 1.74 3.86
C SER A 39 -1.63 3.18 3.37
N ILE A 40 -1.23 3.35 2.10
CA ILE A 40 -1.15 4.69 1.51
C ILE A 40 -2.54 5.35 1.45
N LEU A 41 -3.59 4.55 1.38
CA LEU A 41 -4.98 5.01 1.28
C LEU A 41 -5.50 5.61 2.59
N GLU A 42 -4.79 5.44 3.70
CA GLU A 42 -5.07 6.13 4.96
C GLU A 42 -4.75 7.62 4.89
N VAL A 43 -3.89 8.05 3.95
CA VAL A 43 -3.53 9.46 3.78
C VAL A 43 -4.67 10.21 3.07
N PRO A 44 -5.16 11.33 3.64
CA PRO A 44 -6.20 12.14 3.00
C PRO A 44 -5.82 12.59 1.59
N GLY A 45 -6.69 12.29 0.62
CA GLY A 45 -6.49 12.61 -0.79
C GLY A 45 -5.58 11.64 -1.54
N ALA A 46 -5.11 10.55 -0.92
CA ALA A 46 -4.41 9.48 -1.64
C ALA A 46 -5.31 8.77 -2.65
N MET A 47 -6.60 8.58 -2.32
CA MET A 47 -7.59 7.93 -3.19
C MET A 47 -7.75 8.62 -4.57
N ASP A 48 -7.37 9.89 -4.70
CA ASP A 48 -7.46 10.63 -5.97
C ASP A 48 -6.34 10.24 -6.96
N ILE A 49 -5.21 9.74 -6.44
CA ILE A 49 -3.95 9.58 -7.19
C ILE A 49 -3.25 8.24 -6.95
N ALA A 50 -3.72 7.42 -6.01
CA ALA A 50 -3.10 6.16 -5.63
C ALA A 50 -4.03 4.97 -5.92
N VAL A 51 -3.43 3.88 -6.41
CA VAL A 51 -4.05 2.56 -6.49
C VAL A 51 -3.22 1.62 -5.63
N GLU A 52 -3.89 0.88 -4.77
CA GLU A 52 -3.29 -0.13 -3.93
C GLU A 52 -3.74 -1.52 -4.38
N PHE A 53 -2.81 -2.46 -4.45
CA PHE A 53 -3.11 -3.84 -4.82
C PHE A 53 -2.39 -4.81 -3.90
N THR A 54 -2.98 -5.99 -3.73
CA THR A 54 -2.45 -7.05 -2.88
C THR A 54 -2.66 -8.44 -3.50
N THR A 55 -2.14 -9.48 -2.84
CA THR A 55 -2.24 -10.87 -3.29
C THR A 55 -2.42 -11.84 -2.14
N LEU A 56 -3.19 -12.91 -2.38
CA LEU A 56 -3.30 -14.02 -1.44
C LEU A 56 -2.06 -14.94 -1.44
N SER A 57 -1.09 -14.69 -2.32
CA SER A 57 0.09 -15.53 -2.48
C SER A 57 0.94 -15.64 -1.22
N LYS A 58 1.01 -14.56 -0.42
CA LYS A 58 1.92 -14.46 0.73
C LYS A 58 1.20 -14.75 2.02
N THR A 59 0.19 -13.93 2.33
CA THR A 59 -0.60 -14.04 3.56
C THR A 59 -1.24 -15.42 3.73
N TYR A 60 -1.78 -15.99 2.66
CA TYR A 60 -2.56 -17.23 2.72
C TYR A 60 -1.83 -18.44 2.13
N ALA A 61 -0.55 -18.31 1.75
CA ALA A 61 0.22 -19.36 1.07
C ALA A 61 -0.50 -19.95 -0.17
N MET A 62 -1.17 -19.09 -0.95
CA MET A 62 -1.93 -19.47 -2.16
C MET A 62 -1.29 -19.02 -3.50
N PRO A 63 0.04 -19.11 -3.70
CA PRO A 63 0.66 -18.56 -4.92
C PRO A 63 0.18 -19.24 -6.22
N GLY A 64 -0.26 -20.50 -6.14
CA GLY A 64 -0.78 -21.26 -7.29
C GLY A 64 -2.22 -20.91 -7.69
N TRP A 65 -2.97 -20.20 -6.85
CA TRP A 65 -4.39 -19.90 -7.07
C TRP A 65 -4.61 -18.65 -7.92
N ARG A 66 -3.56 -17.82 -8.07
CA ARG A 66 -3.54 -16.65 -8.95
C ARG A 66 -4.64 -15.63 -8.61
N VAL A 67 -4.76 -15.31 -7.32
CA VAL A 67 -5.73 -14.32 -6.81
C VAL A 67 -5.01 -13.11 -6.22
N GLY A 68 -5.43 -11.93 -6.67
CA GLY A 68 -5.04 -10.60 -6.19
C GLY A 68 -6.09 -9.59 -6.61
N PHE A 69 -6.10 -8.43 -5.97
CA PHE A 69 -7.05 -7.35 -6.22
C PHE A 69 -6.41 -6.01 -5.85
#